data_AF-A0A0E3PNK2-F1
#
_entry.id   AF-A0A0E3PNK2-F1
#
_cell.length_a   1.000
_cell.length_b   1.000
_cell.length_c   1.000
_cell.angle_alpha   90.00
_cell.angle_beta   90.00
_cell.angle_gamma   90.00
#
_symmetry.space_group_name_H-M   'P 1'
#
loop_
_entity.id
_entity.type
_entity.pdbx_description
1 polymer ?
#
loop_
_entity_poly.entity_id
_entity_poly.type
_entity_poly.pdbx_seq_one_letter_code
_entity_poly.pdbx_strand_id
1 'polypeptide(L)'
;MDIRKPGIRTLLFAVLLAGMVQAPAVSAEVETNYSVTVEDAFELANAHTASYIESGFPAFNEWKGATIDPESLELYDPNGQKLYYLLYIKIIN
;
A
#
# COMPACT_ATOMS: atom_id res chain seq x y z
N MET A 1 23.67 12.27 -49.77
CA MET A 1 22.80 11.72 -48.70
C MET A 1 22.07 12.90 -48.08
N ASP A 2 20.78 13.03 -48.34
CA ASP A 2 19.98 14.20 -47.96
C ASP A 2 19.42 13.99 -46.54
N ILE A 3 19.92 14.75 -45.56
CA ILE A 3 19.49 14.65 -44.16
C ILE A 3 18.20 15.45 -44.01
N ARG A 4 17.05 14.78 -44.17
CA ARG A 4 15.74 15.38 -43.97
C ARG A 4 15.60 15.83 -42.51
N LYS A 5 15.34 17.13 -42.30
CA LYS A 5 15.15 17.71 -40.97
C LYS A 5 13.92 17.07 -40.30
N PRO A 6 14.05 16.50 -39.09
CA PRO A 6 12.91 15.92 -38.38
C PRO A 6 11.91 17.03 -38.01
N GLY A 7 10.62 16.75 -38.18
CA GLY A 7 9.57 17.68 -37.81
C GLY A 7 9.46 17.86 -36.29
N ILE A 8 8.89 18.98 -35.85
CA ILE A 8 8.70 19.33 -34.43
C ILE A 8 8.05 18.20 -33.62
N ARG A 9 7.08 17.49 -34.21
CA ARG A 9 6.45 16.31 -33.58
C ARG A 9 7.46 15.21 -33.24
N THR A 10 8.34 14.89 -34.18
CA THR A 10 9.38 13.86 -33.99
C THR A 10 10.36 14.27 -32.90
N LEU A 11 10.72 15.56 -32.84
CA LEU A 11 11.55 16.11 -31.77
C LEU A 11 10.87 16.02 -30.40
N LEU A 12 9.58 16.37 -30.31
CA LEU A 12 8.82 16.28 -29.05
C LEU A 12 8.70 14.84 -28.55
N PHE A 13 8.45 13.87 -29.45
CA PHE A 13 8.41 12.45 -29.08
C PHE A 13 9.78 11.95 -28.58
N ALA A 14 10.88 12.35 -29.24
CA ALA A 14 12.22 11.99 -28.81
C ALA A 14 12.56 12.55 -27.42
N VAL A 15 12.16 13.78 -27.12
CA VAL A 15 12.34 14.40 -25.80
C VAL A 15 11.51 13.68 -24.72
N LEU A 16 10.27 13.31 -25.04
CA LEU A 16 9.42 12.56 -24.09
C LEU A 16 9.99 11.17 -23.76
N LEU A 17 10.49 10.46 -24.77
CA LEU A 17 11.14 9.16 -24.60
C LEU A 17 12.45 9.27 -23.81
N ALA A 18 13.26 10.30 -24.09
CA ALA A 18 14.50 10.56 -23.36
C ALA A 18 14.24 10.87 -21.87
N GLY A 19 13.13 11.53 -21.55
CA GLY A 19 12.70 11.79 -20.17
C GLY A 19 12.28 10.53 -19.41
N MET A 20 11.61 9.58 -20.07
CA MET A 20 11.20 8.32 -19.42
C MET A 20 12.38 7.39 -19.11
N VAL A 21 13.44 7.42 -19.92
CA VAL A 21 14.67 6.63 -19.66
C VAL A 21 15.41 7.09 -18.39
N GLN A 22 15.16 8.31 -17.94
CA GLN A 22 15.87 8.93 -16.81
C GLN A 22 15.09 8.90 -15.50
N ALA A 23 13.82 8.47 -15.49
CA ALA A 23 13.14 8.19 -14.24
C ALA A 23 13.84 6.99 -13.60
N PRO A 24 14.40 7.11 -12.38
CA PRO A 24 14.86 5.94 -11.66
C PRO A 24 13.64 5.03 -11.52
N ALA A 25 13.79 3.76 -11.90
CA ALA A 25 12.86 2.74 -11.42
C ALA A 25 13.05 2.68 -9.90
N VAL A 26 12.38 3.56 -9.18
CA VAL A 26 12.15 3.41 -7.74
C VAL A 26 11.19 2.24 -7.63
N SER A 27 11.76 1.04 -7.70
CA SER A 27 11.14 -0.11 -7.10
C SER A 27 11.16 0.14 -5.59
N ALA A 28 10.04 -0.08 -4.91
CA ALA A 28 10.12 -0.36 -3.48
C ALA A 28 11.17 -1.46 -3.29
N GLU A 29 12.03 -1.31 -2.28
CA GLU A 29 12.99 -2.37 -1.95
C GLU A 29 12.21 -3.67 -1.81
N VAL A 30 12.63 -4.71 -2.53
CA VAL A 30 12.06 -6.05 -2.36
C VAL A 30 12.45 -6.49 -0.96
N GLU A 31 11.53 -6.34 -0.02
CA GLU A 31 11.70 -6.82 1.34
C GLU A 31 11.70 -8.36 1.28
N THR A 32 12.89 -8.94 1.16
CA THR A 32 13.04 -10.35 0.75
C THR A 32 12.56 -11.35 1.79
N ASN A 33 12.22 -10.96 3.02
CA ASN A 33 11.96 -11.92 4.10
C ASN A 33 10.98 -11.48 5.21
N TYR A 34 10.33 -10.33 5.13
CA TYR A 34 9.34 -9.94 6.15
C TYR A 34 7.96 -10.50 5.79
N SER A 35 7.75 -11.79 6.07
CA SER A 35 6.45 -12.43 5.89
C SER A 35 5.75 -12.53 7.24
N VAL A 36 4.89 -11.57 7.53
CA VAL A 36 3.93 -11.63 8.64
C VAL A 36 2.84 -12.64 8.27
N THR A 37 2.44 -13.50 9.20
CA THR A 37 1.28 -14.39 9.03
C THR A 37 -0.03 -13.64 9.28
N VAL A 38 -1.17 -14.21 8.88
CA VAL A 38 -2.47 -13.58 9.17
C VAL A 38 -2.73 -13.52 10.68
N GLU A 39 -2.27 -14.54 11.41
CA GLU A 39 -2.36 -14.62 12.87
C GLU A 39 -1.56 -13.51 13.55
N ASP A 40 -0.30 -13.29 13.12
CA ASP A 40 0.54 -12.22 13.67
C ASP A 40 -0.07 -10.83 13.39
N ALA A 41 -0.62 -10.63 12.19
CA ALA A 41 -1.28 -9.39 11.82
C ALA A 41 -2.55 -9.15 12.67
N PHE A 42 -3.31 -10.21 12.96
CA PHE A 42 -4.50 -10.15 13.80
C PHE A 42 -4.16 -9.84 15.27
N GLU A 43 -3.11 -10.45 15.82
CA GLU A 43 -2.63 -10.16 17.18
C GLU A 43 -2.22 -8.69 17.32
N LEU A 44 -1.43 -8.18 16.35
CA LEU A 44 -0.99 -6.80 16.34
C LEU A 44 -2.16 -5.81 16.24
N ALA A 45 -3.15 -6.10 15.39
CA ALA A 45 -4.35 -5.29 15.24
C ALA A 45 -5.20 -5.24 16.52
N ASN A 46 -5.34 -6.37 17.22
CA ASN A 46 -6.03 -6.42 18.51
C ASN A 46 -5.30 -5.59 19.58
N ALA A 47 -3.98 -5.74 19.70
CA ALA A 47 -3.18 -5.00 20.67
C ALA A 47 -3.27 -3.48 20.44
N HIS A 48 -3.18 -3.04 19.18
CA HIS A 48 -3.35 -1.64 18.82
C HIS A 48 -4.76 -1.12 19.15
N THR A 49 -5.79 -1.88 18.80
CA THR A 49 -7.19 -1.48 19.05
C THR A 49 -7.46 -1.33 20.55
N ALA A 50 -6.96 -2.26 21.38
CA ALA A 50 -7.05 -2.17 22.84
C ALA A 50 -6.36 -0.90 23.37
N SER A 51 -5.13 -0.61 22.91
CA SER A 51 -4.39 0.60 23.27
C SER A 51 -5.15 1.88 22.90
N TYR A 52 -5.76 1.92 21.71
CA TYR A 52 -6.60 3.06 21.30
C TYR A 52 -7.82 3.23 22.20
N ILE A 53 -8.52 2.14 22.56
CA ILE A 53 -9.66 2.16 23.49
C ILE A 53 -9.22 2.68 24.88
N GLU A 54 -8.11 2.16 25.42
CA GLU A 54 -7.60 2.55 26.74
C GLU A 54 -7.14 4.01 26.81
N SER A 55 -6.57 4.53 25.71
CA SER A 55 -6.13 5.93 25.63
C SER A 55 -7.26 6.95 25.78
N GLY A 56 -8.52 6.50 25.69
CA GLY A 56 -9.70 7.36 25.85
C GLY A 56 -9.76 8.46 24.79
N PHE A 57 -9.19 8.23 23.60
CA PHE A 57 -9.09 9.24 22.55
C PHE A 57 -10.50 9.82 22.28
N PRO A 58 -10.71 11.14 22.46
CA PRO A 58 -12.04 11.72 22.67
C PRO A 58 -12.98 11.66 21.45
N ALA A 59 -12.50 11.16 20.30
CA ALA A 59 -13.32 10.91 19.10
C ALA A 59 -13.84 9.46 19.00
N PHE A 60 -13.53 8.57 19.96
CA PHE A 60 -13.70 7.12 19.86
C PHE A 60 -14.64 6.54 20.93
N ASN A 61 -15.52 7.34 21.52
CA ASN A 61 -16.59 6.91 22.43
C ASN A 61 -17.51 5.81 21.85
N GLU A 62 -17.49 5.59 20.53
CA GLU A 62 -18.19 4.51 19.82
C GLU A 62 -17.45 3.17 19.77
N TRP A 63 -16.20 3.11 20.26
CA TRP A 63 -15.35 1.90 20.18
C TRP A 63 -15.49 0.98 21.38
N LYS A 64 -16.32 1.35 22.36
CA LYS A 64 -16.65 0.48 23.49
C LYS A 64 -17.36 -0.76 22.96
N GLY A 65 -16.71 -1.93 23.04
CA GLY A 65 -17.23 -3.18 22.48
C GLY A 65 -16.82 -3.45 21.03
N ALA A 66 -15.90 -2.64 20.47
CA ALA A 66 -15.28 -2.93 19.19
C ALA A 66 -14.37 -4.16 19.29
N THR A 67 -14.44 -5.03 18.28
CA THR A 67 -13.54 -6.19 18.10
C THR A 67 -12.96 -6.13 16.70
N ILE A 68 -11.81 -6.77 16.49
CA ILE A 68 -11.36 -7.05 15.13
C ILE A 68 -12.18 -8.22 14.57
N ASP A 69 -12.60 -8.12 13.31
CA ASP A 69 -13.15 -9.23 12.55
C ASP A 69 -11.99 -10.17 12.16
N PRO A 70 -12.02 -11.46 12.54
CA PRO A 70 -10.96 -12.40 12.19
C PRO A 70 -10.83 -12.64 10.68
N GLU A 71 -11.83 -12.29 9.88
CA GLU A 71 -11.72 -12.34 8.42
C GLU A 71 -10.87 -11.18 7.89
N SER A 72 -9.65 -11.51 7.48
CA SER A 72 -8.74 -10.58 6.81
C SER A 72 -8.90 -10.62 5.28
N LEU A 73 -8.72 -9.48 4.63
CA LEU A 73 -8.52 -9.41 3.18
C LEU A 73 -7.03 -9.28 2.87
N GLU A 74 -6.52 -10.11 1.96
CA GLU A 74 -5.16 -10.00 1.45
C GLU A 74 -5.08 -8.97 0.32
N LEU A 75 -4.13 -8.04 0.42
CA LEU A 75 -3.87 -7.03 -0.60
C LEU A 75 -2.57 -7.38 -1.33
N TYR A 76 -2.62 -7.36 -2.66
CA TYR A 76 -1.52 -7.74 -3.55
C TYR A 76 -1.09 -6.56 -4.42
N ASP A 77 0.20 -6.53 -4.78
CA ASP A 77 0.71 -5.62 -5.79
C ASP A 77 0.26 -6.06 -7.21
N PRO A 78 0.47 -5.23 -8.24
CA PRO A 78 0.15 -5.60 -9.63
C PRO A 78 0.89 -6.84 -10.17
N ASN A 79 1.97 -7.28 -9.51
CA ASN A 79 2.75 -8.46 -9.86
C ASN A 79 2.29 -9.72 -9.09
N GLY A 80 1.29 -9.61 -8.21
CA GLY A 80 0.79 -10.71 -7.40
C GLY A 80 1.58 -10.97 -6.11
N GLN A 81 2.45 -10.05 -5.69
CA GLN A 81 3.14 -10.12 -4.40
C GLN A 81 2.22 -9.60 -3.29
N LYS A 82 2.04 -10.37 -2.21
CA LYS A 82 1.26 -9.94 -1.03
C LYS A 82 1.94 -8.73 -0.39
N LEU A 83 1.17 -7.66 -0.18
CA LEU A 83 1.60 -6.43 0.49
C LEU A 83 1.15 -6.40 1.95
N TYR A 84 -0.15 -6.62 2.21
CA TYR A 84 -0.74 -6.42 3.54
C TYR A 84 -1.90 -7.37 3.82
N TYR A 85 -2.18 -7.59 5.11
CA TYR A 85 -3.48 -8.07 5.60
C TYR A 85 -4.31 -6.87 6.05
N LEU A 86 -5.50 -6.69 5.47
CA LEU A 86 -6.48 -5.70 5.89
C LEU A 86 -7.49 -6.37 6.83
N LEU A 87 -7.66 -5.78 8.01
CA LEU A 87 -8.58 -6.24 9.05
C LEU A 87 -9.65 -5.19 9.31
N TYR A 88 -10.88 -5.63 9.51
CA TYR A 88 -12.01 -4.75 9.78
C TYR A 88 -12.34 -4.71 11.26
N ILE A 89 -12.89 -3.59 11.71
CA ILE A 89 -13.37 -3.42 13.08
C ILE A 89 -14.89 -3.61 13.07
N LYS A 90 -15.37 -4.43 13.99
CA LYS A 90 -16.78 -4.72 14.20
C LYS A 90 -17.21 -4.18 15.55
N ILE A 91 -18.22 -3.33 15.55
CA ILE A 91 -18.83 -2.80 16.77
C ILE A 91 -20.03 -3.69 17.11
N ILE A 92 -19.98 -4.37 18.26
CA ILE A 92 -21.10 -5.17 18.75
C ILE A 92 -21.95 -4.24 19.62
N ASN A 93 -23.18 -3.99 19.17
CA ASN A 93 -24.16 -3.13 19.84
C ASN A 93 -25.26 -3.99 20.49
#